data_AF-S7NE87-F1
#
_entry.id   AF-S7NE87-F1
#
_cell.length_a   1.000
_cell.length_b   1.000
_cell.length_c   1.000
_cell.angle_alpha   90.00
_cell.angle_beta   90.00
_cell.angle_gamma   90.00
#
_symmetry.space_group_name_H-M   'P 1'
#
loop_
_entity.id
_entity.type
_entity.pdbx_description
1 polymer ?
#
loop_
_entity_poly.entity_id
_entity_poly.type
_entity_poly.pdbx_seq_one_letter_code
_entity_poly.pdbx_strand_id
1 'polypeptide(L)'
;MRQAWVRSQTSRKPEQPGLRPACSAGPVPCQVDEYTVQCQQDLGELIIIRLHKERYSFFPKNPWYCNYVQICAPNGRIYHFPAYQWMDGYETLALREATGKLSPAQPMPMPRGPLL
;
A
#
# COMPACT_ATOMS: atom_id res chain seq x y z
N MET A 1 -16.31 13.95 -0.31
CA MET A 1 -15.33 13.57 0.71
C MET A 1 -14.44 14.79 0.88
N ARG A 2 -14.60 15.59 1.94
CA ARG A 2 -13.87 16.88 2.04
C ARG A 2 -12.54 16.76 2.78
N GLN A 3 -12.36 15.69 3.55
CA GLN A 3 -11.11 15.34 4.24
C GLN A 3 -11.04 13.81 4.39
N ALA A 4 -9.88 13.21 4.21
CA ALA A 4 -9.61 11.80 4.48
C ALA A 4 -8.28 11.67 5.23
N TRP A 5 -8.18 10.71 6.14
CA TRP A 5 -6.97 10.44 6.89
C TRP A 5 -6.25 9.26 6.24
N VAL A 6 -5.00 9.44 5.86
CA VAL A 6 -4.17 8.43 5.23
C VAL A 6 -3.11 8.00 6.22
N ARG A 7 -3.08 6.72 6.54
CA ARG A 7 -2.07 6.10 7.39
C ARG A 7 -1.26 5.13 6.57
N SER A 8 0.06 5.28 6.53
CA SER A 8 0.96 4.36 5.83
C SER A 8 2.04 3.85 6.78
N GLN A 9 2.34 2.55 6.71
CA GLN A 9 3.50 1.99 7.38
C GLN A 9 4.59 1.74 6.36
N THR A 10 5.71 2.44 6.51
CA THR A 10 6.87 2.28 5.63
C THR A 10 8.13 1.97 6.43
N SER A 11 9.00 1.14 5.88
CA SER A 11 10.31 0.85 6.45
C SER A 11 11.39 1.20 5.44
N ARG A 12 12.32 2.07 5.83
CA ARG A 12 13.51 2.36 5.02
C ARG A 12 14.57 1.30 5.27
N LYS A 13 15.26 0.87 4.20
CA LYS A 13 16.48 0.06 4.37
C LYS A 13 17.54 0.93 5.04
N PRO A 14 18.22 0.46 6.12
CA PRO A 14 19.32 1.19 6.70
C PRO A 14 20.42 1.39 5.64
N GLU A 15 20.77 2.64 5.40
CA GLU A 15 21.85 3.03 4.48
C GLU A 15 23.18 2.90 5.21
N GLN A 16 23.80 1.72 5.17
CA GLN A 16 25.21 1.59 5.53
C GLN A 16 25.93 0.63 4.56
N PRO A 17 26.69 1.15 3.59
CA PRO A 17 27.69 0.37 2.87
C PRO A 17 28.98 0.32 3.69
N GLY A 18 29.31 -0.85 4.26
CA GLY A 18 30.71 -1.18 4.59
C GLY A 18 31.11 -1.40 6.05
N LEU A 19 30.26 -1.15 7.05
CA LEU A 19 30.57 -1.57 8.43
C LEU A 19 29.92 -2.93 8.73
N ARG A 20 30.76 -3.87 9.19
CA ARG A 20 30.36 -5.19 9.71
C ARG A 20 29.17 -4.98 10.65
N PRO A 21 28.08 -5.78 10.56
CA PRO A 21 26.95 -5.60 11.44
C PRO A 21 27.42 -5.84 12.89
N ALA A 22 27.62 -4.76 13.64
CA ALA A 22 27.65 -4.84 15.08
C ALA A 22 26.26 -5.33 15.49
N CYS A 23 26.23 -6.38 16.31
CA CYS A 23 25.04 -7.11 16.73
C CYS A 23 24.06 -6.28 17.62
N SER A 24 23.98 -4.96 17.44
CA SER A 24 23.25 -4.05 18.32
C SER A 24 22.29 -3.09 17.62
N ALA A 25 22.03 -3.25 16.31
CA ALA A 25 20.93 -2.53 15.69
C ALA A 25 19.61 -3.19 16.11
N GLY A 26 18.94 -2.59 17.09
CA GLY A 26 17.58 -2.96 17.50
C GLY A 26 16.59 -2.99 16.33
N PRO A 27 15.36 -3.48 16.55
CA PRO A 27 14.36 -3.60 15.50
C PRO A 27 14.24 -2.27 14.76
N VAL A 28 14.41 -2.31 13.43
CA VAL A 28 14.11 -1.17 12.56
C VAL A 28 12.72 -0.67 12.95
N PRO A 29 12.58 0.59 13.43
CA PRO A 29 11.28 1.06 13.87
C PRO A 29 10.38 1.08 12.65
N CYS A 30 9.32 0.28 12.68
CA CYS A 30 8.23 0.34 11.72
C CYS A 30 7.57 1.71 11.87
N GLN A 31 8.03 2.69 11.09
CA GLN A 31 7.48 4.04 11.13
C GLN A 31 6.10 4.00 10.47
N VAL A 32 5.14 4.58 11.19
CA VAL A 32 3.77 4.73 10.71
C VAL A 32 3.53 6.22 10.61
N ASP A 33 3.31 6.69 9.38
CA ASP A 33 3.01 8.08 9.08
C ASP A 33 1.52 8.27 8.90
N GLU A 34 0.99 9.39 9.38
CA GLU A 34 -0.42 9.76 9.26
C GLU A 34 -0.55 11.16 8.66
N TYR A 35 -1.44 11.26 7.66
CA TYR A 35 -1.63 12.47 6.87
C TYR A 35 -3.11 12.80 6.72
N THR A 36 -3.45 14.07 6.82
CA THR A 36 -4.78 14.56 6.47
C THR A 36 -4.78 15.06 5.03
N VAL A 37 -5.58 14.43 4.18
CA VAL A 37 -5.73 14.80 2.76
C VAL A 37 -7.06 15.51 2.57
N GLN A 38 -7.03 16.70 1.99
CA GLN A 38 -8.25 17.42 1.60
C GLN A 38 -8.56 17.13 0.13
N CYS A 39 -9.81 16.77 -0.14
CA CYS A 39 -10.27 16.50 -1.51
C CYS A 39 -11.28 17.57 -1.91
N GLN A 40 -11.09 18.17 -3.08
CA GLN A 40 -12.00 19.20 -3.62
C GLN A 40 -13.35 18.61 -4.04
N GLN A 41 -13.39 17.33 -4.40
CA GLN A 41 -14.56 16.63 -4.92
C GLN A 41 -14.80 15.32 -4.15
N ASP A 42 -16.04 14.83 -4.19
CA ASP A 42 -16.34 13.49 -3.67
C ASP A 42 -15.77 12.41 -4.59
N LEU A 43 -14.88 11.59 -4.04
CA LEU A 43 -14.23 10.49 -4.76
C LEU A 43 -15.07 9.21 -4.78
N GLY A 44 -16.22 9.17 -4.10
CA GLY A 44 -17.06 7.98 -3.99
C GLY A 44 -16.38 6.80 -3.26
N GLU A 45 -16.58 5.60 -3.80
CA GLU A 45 -15.97 4.36 -3.31
C GLU A 45 -14.53 4.24 -3.81
N LEU A 46 -13.57 4.12 -2.89
CA LEU A 46 -12.15 4.00 -3.23
C LEU A 46 -11.83 2.56 -3.64
N ILE A 47 -11.48 2.37 -4.92
CA ILE A 47 -11.14 1.06 -5.49
C ILE A 47 -9.63 0.85 -5.64
N ILE A 48 -8.91 1.91 -5.98
CA ILE A 48 -7.48 1.89 -6.30
C ILE A 48 -6.86 3.16 -5.75
N ILE A 49 -5.68 3.04 -5.14
CA ILE A 49 -4.81 4.16 -4.82
C ILE A 49 -3.50 4.03 -5.59
N ARG A 50 -2.85 5.17 -5.84
CA ARG A 50 -1.52 5.22 -6.44
C ARG A 50 -0.57 5.89 -5.47
N LEU A 51 0.40 5.12 -4.99
CA LEU A 51 1.48 5.62 -4.14
C LEU A 51 2.64 6.00 -5.05
N HIS A 52 2.95 7.29 -5.11
CA HIS A 52 4.00 7.83 -5.98
C HIS A 52 5.24 8.14 -5.15
N LYS A 53 6.38 7.51 -5.49
CA LYS A 53 7.69 7.91 -5.00
C LYS A 53 8.32 8.85 -6.02
N GLU A 54 8.10 10.15 -5.86
CA GLU A 54 8.60 11.17 -6.81
C GLU A 54 10.04 11.62 -6.53
N ARG A 55 10.67 12.20 -7.56
CA ARG A 55 12.01 12.81 -7.53
C ARG A 55 12.00 14.21 -6.92
N TYR A 56 11.31 14.44 -5.81
CA TYR A 56 11.41 15.75 -5.16
C TYR A 56 12.72 15.83 -4.36
N SER A 57 13.41 17.00 -4.42
CA SER A 57 14.80 17.30 -4.00
C SER A 57 15.32 16.74 -2.67
N PHE A 58 14.48 16.14 -1.83
CA PHE A 58 14.83 15.63 -0.50
C PHE A 58 14.52 14.16 -0.28
N PHE A 59 13.90 13.46 -1.24
CA PHE A 59 13.65 12.02 -1.11
C PHE A 59 14.82 11.22 -1.68
N PRO A 60 15.57 10.52 -0.82
CA PRO A 60 16.70 9.73 -1.30
C PRO A 60 16.19 8.55 -2.14
N LYS A 61 17.02 8.09 -3.08
CA LYS A 61 16.66 6.99 -4.01
C LYS A 61 16.41 5.66 -3.28
N ASN A 62 16.68 5.60 -1.97
CA ASN A 62 16.62 4.44 -1.13
C ASN A 62 15.31 3.66 -1.28
N PRO A 63 15.39 2.32 -1.23
CA PRO A 63 14.22 1.47 -1.34
C PRO A 63 13.35 1.60 -0.08
N TRP A 64 12.03 1.71 -0.30
CA TRP A 64 11.02 1.81 0.75
C TRP A 64 10.16 0.57 0.75
N TYR A 65 10.14 -0.17 1.86
CA TYR A 65 9.17 -1.24 2.02
C TYR A 65 7.84 -0.65 2.48
N CYS A 66 6.81 -0.75 1.65
CA CYS A 66 5.46 -0.34 2.02
C CYS A 66 4.68 -1.57 2.48
N ASN A 67 4.20 -1.55 3.72
CA ASN A 67 3.42 -2.66 4.27
C ASN A 67 1.95 -2.54 3.83
N TYR A 68 1.32 -1.43 4.20
CA TYR A 68 -0.06 -1.12 3.85
C TYR A 68 -0.29 0.39 3.83
N VAL A 69 -1.37 0.79 3.15
CA VAL A 69 -1.98 2.11 3.25
C VAL A 69 -3.42 1.94 3.70
N GLN A 70 -3.81 2.72 4.69
CA GLN A 70 -5.17 2.75 5.22
C GLN A 70 -5.74 4.15 5.02
N ILE A 71 -6.98 4.23 4.54
CA ILE A 71 -7.67 5.50 4.33
C ILE A 71 -8.94 5.50 5.17
N CYS A 72 -9.03 6.42 6.13
CA CYS A 72 -10.24 6.68 6.90
C CYS A 72 -10.99 7.83 6.23
N ALA A 73 -12.14 7.51 5.67
CA ALA A 73 -13.06 8.46 5.10
C ALA A 73 -13.84 9.21 6.22
N PRO A 74 -14.32 10.43 5.96
CA PRO A 74 -15.01 11.25 6.96
C PRO A 74 -16.40 10.70 7.29
N ASN A 75 -16.92 9.77 6.48
CA ASN A 75 -18.13 9.00 6.75
C ASN A 75 -17.90 7.80 7.68
N GLY A 76 -16.70 7.65 8.25
CA GLY A 76 -16.34 6.55 9.14
C GLY A 76 -15.94 5.25 8.45
N ARG A 77 -15.95 5.20 7.10
CA ARG A 77 -15.47 4.01 6.37
C ARG A 77 -13.96 3.96 6.37
N ILE A 78 -13.42 2.77 6.54
CA ILE A 78 -11.98 2.51 6.49
C ILE A 78 -11.71 1.63 5.27
N TYR A 79 -10.81 2.09 4.39
CA TYR A 79 -10.37 1.36 3.21
C TYR A 79 -8.95 0.84 3.45
N HIS A 80 -8.72 -0.43 3.15
CA HIS A 80 -7.42 -1.09 3.34
C HIS A 80 -6.77 -1.40 2.00
N PHE A 81 -5.54 -0.94 1.82
CA PHE A 81 -4.73 -1.15 0.63
C PHE A 81 -3.41 -1.84 1.01
N PRO A 82 -3.36 -3.18 1.05
CA PRO A 82 -2.13 -3.92 1.31
C PRO A 82 -1.15 -3.71 0.16
N ALA A 83 0.10 -3.43 0.50
CA ALA A 83 1.18 -3.25 -0.47
C ALA A 83 2.15 -4.42 -0.42
N TYR A 84 2.65 -4.77 0.78
CA TYR A 84 3.65 -5.81 1.07
C TYR A 84 4.79 -5.89 0.05
N GLN A 85 5.24 -4.75 -0.46
CA GLN A 85 6.21 -4.70 -1.54
C GLN A 85 7.19 -3.54 -1.40
N TRP A 86 8.37 -3.76 -1.97
CA TRP A 86 9.43 -2.75 -2.03
C TRP A 86 9.16 -1.80 -3.17
N MET A 87 9.28 -0.50 -2.89
CA MET A 87 9.39 0.53 -3.89
C MET A 87 10.85 0.94 -4.05
N ASP A 88 11.46 0.63 -5.18
CA ASP A 88 12.85 0.99 -5.49
C ASP A 88 12.93 2.18 -6.46
N GLY A 89 13.78 3.15 -6.14
CA GLY A 89 13.95 4.34 -6.97
C GLY A 89 12.71 5.24 -6.99
N TYR A 90 12.15 5.47 -8.17
CA TYR A 90 11.05 6.41 -8.40
C TYR A 90 9.98 5.72 -9.22
N GLU A 91 9.04 5.11 -8.52
CA GLU A 91 7.98 4.35 -9.14
C GLU A 91 6.62 4.69 -8.56
N THR A 92 5.59 4.19 -9.24
CA THR A 92 4.20 4.36 -8.84
C THR A 92 3.62 3.00 -8.54
N LEU A 93 3.13 2.83 -7.33
CA LEU A 93 2.51 1.60 -6.89
C LEU A 93 0.99 1.73 -6.89
N ALA A 94 0.32 1.02 -7.79
CA ALA A 94 -1.13 0.96 -7.84
C ALA A 94 -1.64 -0.17 -6.93
N LEU A 95 -2.26 0.20 -5.81
CA LEU A 95 -2.80 -0.73 -4.83
C LEU A 95 -4.31 -0.82 -4.97
N ARG A 96 -4.84 -2.04 -5.06
CA ARG A 96 -6.28 -2.29 -5.00
C ARG A 96 -6.73 -2.43 -3.56
N GLU A 97 -7.95 -1.97 -3.31
CA GLU A 97 -8.60 -2.13 -2.03
C GLU A 97 -8.82 -3.63 -1.74
N ALA A 98 -8.53 -4.05 -0.51
CA ALA A 98 -8.53 -5.45 -0.09
C ALA A 98 -9.73 -5.83 0.79
N THR A 99 -10.85 -5.12 0.68
CA THR A 99 -12.14 -5.72 1.01
C THR A 99 -12.30 -6.90 0.06
N GLY A 100 -11.98 -8.08 0.58
CA GLY A 100 -12.09 -9.33 -0.15
C GLY A 100 -13.52 -9.52 -0.61
N LYS A 101 -13.85 -9.03 -1.81
CA LYS A 101 -14.92 -9.60 -2.61
C LYS A 101 -14.41 -10.99 -2.96
N LEU A 102 -14.73 -11.98 -2.10
CA LEU A 102 -14.85 -13.35 -2.55
C LEU A 102 -15.71 -13.27 -3.81
N SER A 103 -15.10 -13.37 -4.98
CA SER A 103 -15.85 -13.74 -6.16
C SER A 103 -16.54 -15.04 -5.75
N PRO A 104 -17.88 -15.15 -5.78
CA PRO A 104 -18.51 -16.44 -5.59
C PRO A 104 -17.85 -17.32 -6.64
N ALA A 105 -17.12 -18.35 -6.17
CA ALA A 105 -16.32 -19.22 -7.00
C ALA A 105 -17.15 -19.56 -8.22
N GLN A 106 -16.77 -19.03 -9.39
CA GLN A 106 -17.49 -19.30 -10.61
C GLN A 106 -17.40 -20.82 -10.78
N PRO A 107 -18.51 -21.58 -10.68
CA PRO A 107 -18.44 -23.01 -10.82
C PRO A 107 -17.88 -23.25 -12.22
N MET A 108 -16.68 -23.80 -12.30
CA MET A 108 -16.09 -24.22 -13.56
C MET A 108 -17.14 -25.08 -14.27
N PRO A 109 -17.64 -24.69 -15.45
CA PRO A 109 -18.60 -25.53 -16.16
C PRO A 109 -17.86 -26.80 -16.55
N MET A 110 -18.14 -27.89 -15.84
CA MET A 110 -17.63 -29.20 -16.23
C MET A 110 -18.13 -29.48 -17.65
N PRO A 111 -17.27 -29.86 -18.59
CA PRO A 111 -17.72 -30.24 -19.92
C PRO A 111 -18.57 -31.49 -19.77
N ARG A 112 -19.88 -31.36 -20.06
CA ARG A 112 -20.77 -32.52 -20.22
C ARG A 112 -20.37 -33.20 -21.53
N GLY A 113 -19.46 -34.18 -21.43
CA GLY A 113 -19.28 -35.16 -22.49
C GLY A 113 -20.48 -36.10 -22.55
N PRO A 114 -20.89 -36.59 -23.74
CA PRO A 114 -21.98 -37.54 -23.86
C PRO A 114 -21.62 -38.89 -23.25
N LEU A 115 -22.59 -39.52 -22.59
CA LEU A 115 -22.54 -40.92 -22.20
C LEU A 115 -22.53 -41.76 -23.49
N LEU A 116 -21.42 -42.46 -23.73
CA LEU A 116 -21.34 -43.62 -24.63
C LEU A 116 -20.84 -44.80 -23.81
#